data_AF-A0A1G6LCZ9-F1
#
_entry.id   AF-A0A1G6LCZ9-F1
#
_cell.length_a   1.000
_cell.length_b   1.000
_cell.length_c   1.000
_cell.angle_alpha   90.00
_cell.angle_beta   90.00
_cell.angle_gamma   90.00
#
_symmetry.space_group_name_H-M   'P 1'
#
loop_
_entity.id
_entity.type
_entity.pdbx_description
1 polymer ?
#
loop_
_entity_poly.entity_id
_entity_poly.type
_entity_poly.pdbx_seq_one_letter_code
_entity_poly.pdbx_strand_id
1 'polypeptide(L)'
;MLLNAAGNTYLCTPKFLFIMARVCQVTGKTPIGGHKVSHSNIKTKRRFLPNLQKKKFYLVEEDKWISLKLSTDALRTINKNGLYAVVKELRARGEKI
;
A
#
# COMPACT_ATOMS: atom_id res chain seq x y z
N MET A 1 49.56 -3.69 -2.34
CA MET A 1 49.11 -4.55 -3.47
C MET A 1 48.92 -5.93 -2.87
N LEU A 2 47.76 -6.57 -2.83
CA LEU A 2 46.55 -6.46 -3.62
C LEU A 2 45.33 -6.53 -2.69
N LEU A 3 44.29 -5.80 -3.09
CA LEU A 3 43.05 -5.61 -2.37
C LEU A 3 42.24 -6.91 -2.27
N ASN A 4 41.56 -7.04 -1.12
CA ASN A 4 40.45 -7.94 -0.88
C ASN A 4 39.38 -7.81 -1.99
N ALA A 5 39.19 -8.86 -2.77
CA ALA A 5 38.09 -9.01 -3.70
C ALA A 5 37.17 -10.15 -3.22
N ALA A 6 36.42 -9.88 -2.15
CA ALA A 6 35.23 -10.65 -1.82
C ALA A 6 34.04 -9.73 -2.08
N GLY A 7 33.41 -9.94 -3.24
CA GLY A 7 32.23 -9.22 -3.67
C GLY A 7 31.11 -9.39 -2.65
N ASN A 8 30.80 -8.31 -1.93
CA ASN A 8 29.53 -8.20 -1.24
C ASN A 8 28.53 -7.67 -2.25
N THR A 9 27.78 -8.59 -2.85
CA THR A 9 26.63 -8.34 -3.70
C THR A 9 25.74 -7.28 -3.06
N TYR A 10 25.57 -6.16 -3.75
CA TYR A 10 24.51 -5.19 -3.49
C TYR A 10 23.17 -5.88 -3.70
N LEU A 11 22.64 -6.54 -2.67
CA LEU A 11 21.19 -6.67 -2.53
C LEU A 11 20.68 -5.26 -2.26
N CYS A 12 20.52 -4.50 -3.34
CA CYS A 12 19.64 -3.34 -3.38
C CYS A 12 18.23 -3.89 -3.18
N THR A 13 17.88 -4.23 -1.94
CA THR A 13 16.49 -4.45 -1.57
C THR A 13 15.79 -3.14 -1.93
N PRO A 14 14.73 -3.13 -2.75
CA PRO A 14 13.87 -1.97 -2.82
C PRO A 14 13.24 -1.88 -1.42
N LYS A 15 13.87 -1.09 -0.55
CA LYS A 15 13.27 -0.66 0.71
C LYS A 15 12.08 0.20 0.31
N PHE A 16 10.99 -0.47 0.01
CA PHE A 16 9.66 0.09 -0.11
C PHE A 16 9.38 0.67 1.27
N LEU A 17 9.67 1.97 1.44
CA LEU A 17 9.50 2.70 2.69
C LEU A 17 7.99 2.88 2.93
N PHE A 18 7.33 1.78 3.31
CA PHE A 18 5.89 1.73 3.56
C PHE A 18 5.52 2.16 4.97
N ILE A 19 6.44 2.80 5.69
CA ILE A 19 6.23 3.20 7.07
C ILE A 19 5.72 4.65 7.04
N MET A 20 4.43 4.79 7.35
CA MET A 20 3.65 6.04 7.43
C MET A 20 3.09 6.64 6.12
N ALA A 21 3.32 6.04 4.95
CA ALA A 21 2.68 6.51 3.72
C ALA A 21 1.16 6.20 3.76
N ARG A 22 0.31 7.19 3.47
CA ARG A 22 -1.15 7.02 3.32
C ARG A 22 -1.47 6.28 2.02
N VAL A 23 -1.08 5.01 1.96
CA VAL A 23 -1.26 4.13 0.81
C VAL A 23 -2.16 2.96 1.19
N CYS A 24 -3.04 2.56 0.28
CA CYS A 24 -3.83 1.35 0.44
C CYS A 24 -2.98 0.12 0.11
N GLN A 25 -2.98 -0.90 0.97
CA GLN A 25 -2.19 -2.14 0.79
C GLN A 25 -2.61 -2.92 -0.48
N VAL A 26 -3.91 -3.10 -0.68
CA VAL A 26 -4.42 -3.88 -1.82
C VAL A 26 -4.20 -3.14 -3.14
N THR A 27 -4.71 -1.91 -3.24
CA THR A 27 -4.81 -1.17 -4.51
C THR A 27 -3.66 -0.18 -4.76
N GLY A 28 -2.76 0.04 -3.80
CA GLY A 28 -1.63 0.97 -3.97
C GLY A 28 -2.02 2.45 -4.12
N LYS A 29 -3.25 2.83 -3.73
CA LYS A 29 -3.75 4.21 -3.91
C LYS A 29 -2.97 5.21 -3.08
N THR A 30 -2.42 6.22 -3.75
CA THR A 30 -1.54 7.24 -3.16
C THR A 30 -2.24 8.61 -3.14
N PRO A 31 -1.89 9.52 -2.21
CA PRO A 31 -2.42 10.88 -2.23
C PRO A 31 -2.08 11.62 -3.52
N ILE A 32 -3.07 12.34 -4.08
CA ILE A 32 -2.91 13.09 -5.32
C ILE A 32 -2.79 14.58 -4.99
N GLY A 33 -1.92 15.31 -5.69
CA GLY A 33 -1.82 16.76 -5.59
C GLY A 33 -2.85 17.46 -6.46
N GLY A 34 -3.36 18.61 -6.02
CA GLY A 34 -4.13 19.49 -6.90
C GLY A 34 -4.41 20.85 -6.27
N HIS A 35 -5.40 21.57 -6.81
CA HIS A 35 -5.72 22.92 -6.38
C HIS A 35 -7.13 23.03 -5.79
N LYS A 36 -7.31 23.97 -4.85
CA LYS A 36 -8.60 24.58 -4.54
C LYS A 36 -8.69 25.81 -5.45
N VAL A 37 -9.74 25.90 -6.25
CA VAL A 37 -9.98 27.02 -7.17
C VAL A 37 -11.14 27.84 -6.60
N SER A 38 -10.94 29.15 -6.39
CA SER A 38 -12.03 30.05 -5.99
C SER A 38 -12.87 30.47 -7.20
N HIS A 39 -14.01 31.13 -6.94
CA HIS A 39 -14.83 31.72 -8.00
C HIS A 39 -14.03 32.71 -8.88
N SER A 40 -13.07 33.42 -8.28
CA SER A 40 -12.12 34.32 -8.95
C SER A 40 -10.89 33.61 -9.53
N ASN A 41 -10.91 32.26 -9.65
CA ASN A 41 -9.81 31.44 -10.17
C ASN A 41 -8.49 31.51 -9.40
N ILE A 42 -8.49 31.91 -8.13
CA ILE A 42 -7.30 31.87 -7.29
C ILE A 42 -7.02 30.41 -6.92
N LYS A 43 -5.82 29.92 -7.27
CA LYS A 43 -5.41 28.52 -7.11
C LYS A 43 -4.56 28.34 -5.85
N THR A 44 -5.10 27.70 -4.83
CA THR A 44 -4.35 27.30 -3.62
C THR A 44 -3.97 25.81 -3.70
N LYS A 45 -2.72 25.44 -3.44
CA LYS A 45 -2.27 24.03 -3.44
C LYS A 45 -2.97 23.24 -2.32
N ARG A 46 -3.41 22.02 -2.62
CA ARG A 46 -3.95 21.06 -1.65
C ARG A 46 -3.58 19.62 -2.02
N ARG A 47 -3.77 18.71 -1.06
CA ARG A 47 -3.60 17.27 -1.26
C ARG A 47 -4.95 16.57 -1.13
N PHE A 48 -5.27 15.71 -2.09
CA PHE A 48 -6.38 14.78 -2.03
C PHE A 48 -5.93 13.49 -1.38
N LEU A 49 -6.60 13.12 -0.29
CA LEU A 49 -6.23 11.99 0.52
C LEU A 49 -7.16 10.83 0.20
N PRO A 50 -6.63 9.60 0.02
CA PRO A 50 -7.48 8.42 -0.10
C PRO A 50 -8.24 8.19 1.22
N ASN A 51 -9.49 7.76 1.13
CA ASN A 51 -10.30 7.34 2.27
C ASN A 51 -9.78 5.99 2.81
N LEU A 52 -8.77 6.03 3.68
CA LEU A 52 -8.15 4.85 4.26
C LEU A 52 -8.80 4.49 5.60
N GLN A 53 -9.22 3.23 5.73
CA GLN A 53 -9.81 2.67 6.93
C GLN A 53 -9.04 1.44 7.37
N LYS A 54 -8.86 1.28 8.68
CA LYS A 54 -8.32 0.05 9.28
C LYS A 54 -9.48 -0.91 9.50
N LYS A 55 -9.46 -2.07 8.84
CA LYS A 55 -10.49 -3.10 8.98
C LYS A 55 -9.84 -4.45 9.23
N LYS A 56 -10.52 -5.28 10.03
CA LYS A 56 -10.10 -6.65 10.34
C LYS A 56 -10.90 -7.60 9.46
N PHE A 57 -10.22 -8.59 8.89
CA PHE A 57 -10.82 -9.68 8.14
C PHE A 57 -10.46 -11.00 8.79
N TYR A 58 -11.39 -11.94 8.76
CA TYR A 58 -11.16 -13.30 9.22
C TYR A 58 -10.81 -14.16 8.02
N LEU A 59 -9.67 -14.85 8.09
CA LEU A 59 -9.25 -15.80 7.07
C LEU A 59 -9.55 -17.21 7.58
N VAL A 60 -10.48 -17.89 6.91
CA VAL A 60 -10.95 -19.23 7.30
C VAL A 60 -9.85 -20.28 7.11
N GLU A 61 -8.97 -20.14 6.13
CA GLU A 61 -7.94 -21.15 5.84
C GLU A 61 -6.82 -21.21 6.88
N GLU A 62 -6.61 -20.14 7.63
CA GLU A 62 -5.53 -20.05 8.62
C GLU A 62 -6.06 -19.79 10.04
N ASP A 63 -7.40 -19.72 10.19
CA ASP A 63 -8.11 -19.35 11.41
C ASP A 63 -7.57 -18.08 12.08
N LYS A 64 -7.16 -17.10 11.28
CA LYS A 64 -6.47 -15.88 11.75
C LYS A 64 -7.22 -14.61 11.38
N TRP A 65 -7.10 -13.63 12.27
CA TRP A 65 -7.56 -12.26 12.05
C TRP A 65 -6.44 -11.42 11.44
N ILE A 66 -6.70 -10.87 10.25
CA ILE A 66 -5.78 -10.02 9.53
C ILE A 66 -6.27 -8.58 9.58
N SER A 67 -5.38 -7.64 9.90
CA SER A 67 -5.70 -6.20 9.91
C SER A 67 -5.13 -5.50 8.69
N LEU A 68 -5.99 -4.96 7.83
CA LEU A 68 -5.58 -4.24 6.62
C LEU A 68 -5.98 -2.75 6.67
N LYS A 69 -5.12 -1.91 6.09
CA LYS A 69 -5.41 -0.50 5.75
C LYS A 69 -5.95 -0.44 4.33
N LEU A 70 -7.25 -0.27 4.22
CA LEU A 70 -7.98 -0.39 2.96
C LEU A 70 -8.63 0.92 2.55
N SER A 71 -8.75 1.12 1.25
CA SER A 71 -9.67 2.09 0.66
C SER A 71 -11.03 1.44 0.38
N THR A 72 -12.05 2.25 0.11
CA THR A 72 -13.38 1.75 -0.26
C THR A 72 -13.38 0.89 -1.52
N ASP A 73 -12.51 1.20 -2.47
CA ASP A 73 -12.40 0.41 -3.70
C ASP A 73 -11.68 -0.92 -3.46
N ALA A 74 -10.73 -0.95 -2.51
CA ALA A 74 -10.13 -2.20 -2.09
C ALA A 74 -11.15 -3.14 -1.44
N LEU A 75 -12.12 -2.62 -0.68
CA LEU A 75 -13.22 -3.42 -0.15
C LEU A 75 -14.05 -4.05 -1.28
N ARG A 76 -14.34 -3.29 -2.34
CA ARG A 76 -15.04 -3.80 -3.52
C ARG A 76 -14.25 -4.91 -4.22
N THR A 77 -12.93 -4.74 -4.37
CA THR A 77 -12.05 -5.77 -4.96
C THR A 77 -12.04 -7.05 -4.12
N ILE A 78 -11.92 -6.95 -2.79
CA ILE A 78 -11.94 -8.11 -1.88
C ILE A 78 -13.26 -8.86 -2.00
N ASN A 79 -14.39 -8.13 -2.06
CA ASN A 79 -15.70 -8.76 -2.21
C ASN A 79 -15.87 -9.48 -3.56
N LYS A 80 -15.22 -8.99 -4.63
CA LYS A 80 -15.29 -9.61 -5.96
C LYS A 80 -14.36 -10.81 -6.13
N ASN A 81 -13.10 -10.66 -5.72
CA ASN A 81 -12.06 -11.68 -5.96
C ASN A 81 -11.94 -12.70 -4.82
N GLY A 82 -12.52 -12.39 -3.65
CA GLY A 82 -12.34 -13.16 -2.43
C GLY A 82 -11.10 -12.74 -1.64
N LEU A 83 -11.16 -12.95 -0.32
CA LEU A 83 -10.07 -12.55 0.60
C LEU A 83 -8.79 -13.37 0.36
N TYR A 84 -8.92 -14.67 0.09
CA TYR A 84 -7.78 -15.57 -0.07
C TYR A 84 -6.88 -15.19 -1.25
N ALA A 85 -7.46 -14.95 -2.42
CA ALA A 85 -6.72 -14.56 -3.62
C ALA A 85 -5.93 -13.26 -3.38
N VAL A 86 -6.56 -12.27 -2.75
CA VAL A 86 -5.92 -10.99 -2.44
C VAL A 86 -4.77 -11.16 -1.44
N VAL A 87 -4.94 -11.98 -0.39
CA VAL A 87 -3.86 -12.25 0.57
C VAL A 87 -2.69 -12.97 -0.09
N LYS A 88 -2.95 -13.92 -1.00
CA LYS A 88 -1.91 -14.60 -1.78
C LYS A 88 -1.10 -13.61 -2.64
N GLU A 89 -1.77 -12.70 -3.33
CA GLU A 89 -1.11 -11.64 -4.11
C GLU A 89 -0.27 -10.70 -3.23
N LEU A 90 -0.79 -10.32 -2.06
CA LEU A 90 -0.07 -9.45 -1.13
C LEU A 90 1.19 -10.12 -0.56
N ARG A 91 1.13 -11.43 -0.27
CA ARG A 91 2.32 -12.21 0.14
C ARG A 91 3.35 -12.31 -0.98
N ALA A 92 2.93 -12.52 -2.22
CA ALA A 92 3.82 -12.53 -3.37
C ALA A 92 4.52 -11.16 -3.57
N ARG A 93 3.82 -10.06 -3.24
CA ARG A 93 4.38 -8.70 -3.24
C ARG A 93 5.33 -8.43 -2.07
N GLY A 94 5.37 -9.30 -1.06
CA GLY A 94 6.21 -9.15 0.13
C GLY A 94 5.64 -8.14 1.14
N GLU A 95 4.34 -7.85 1.11
CA GLU A 95 3.71 -7.02 2.13
C GLU A 95 3.59 -7.79 3.46
N LYS A 96 3.92 -7.13 4.58
CA LYS A 96 3.80 -7.71 5.92
C LYS A 96 2.33 -7.70 6.36
N ILE A 97 1.75 -8.89 6.50
CA ILE A 97 0.37 -9.16 6.94
C ILE A 97 0.43 -9.91 8.27
#